data_AF-A0A8D5FDL3-F1
#
_entry.id   AF-A0A8D5FDL3-F1
#
_cell.length_a   1.000
_cell.length_b   1.000
_cell.length_c   1.000
_cell.angle_alpha   90.00
_cell.angle_beta   90.00
_cell.angle_gamma   90.00
#
_symmetry.space_group_name_H-M   'P 1'
#
loop_
_entity.id
_entity.type
_entity.pdbx_description
1 polymer ?
#
loop_
_entity_poly.entity_id
_entity_poly.type
_entity_poly.pdbx_seq_one_letter_code
_entity_poly.pdbx_strand_id
1 'polypeptide(L)'
;MLKKRKNRPSQRISPKQERLFYRIVAFLALIALLWIVFAPGSGLFGYYRSRAKLTRLQNDVSLLEKENSQLRTENDRLRNDPVYLEKIAREKYNLLKKNERVFDFSKGKPKTLEKK
;
A
#
# COMPACT_ATOMS: atom_id res chain seq x y z
N MET A 1 -55.81 36.43 -51.82
CA MET A 1 -54.39 36.50 -52.23
C MET A 1 -53.54 35.65 -51.28
N LEU A 2 -52.97 34.54 -51.75
CA LEU A 2 -52.11 33.66 -50.94
C LEU A 2 -50.64 33.82 -51.36
N LYS A 3 -49.81 34.37 -50.48
CA LYS A 3 -48.38 34.60 -50.69
C LYS A 3 -47.62 33.27 -50.56
N LYS A 4 -47.18 32.70 -51.68
CA LYS A 4 -46.35 31.48 -51.72
C LYS A 4 -45.05 31.71 -50.92
N ARG A 5 -44.82 30.91 -49.88
CA ARG A 5 -43.54 30.84 -49.16
C ARG A 5 -42.45 30.32 -50.11
N LYS A 6 -41.41 31.12 -50.30
CA LYS A 6 -40.23 30.80 -51.10
C LYS A 6 -39.36 29.83 -50.30
N ASN A 7 -39.35 28.55 -50.70
CA ASN A 7 -38.47 27.54 -50.11
C ASN A 7 -37.02 27.84 -50.50
N ARG A 8 -36.14 27.89 -49.49
CA ARG A 8 -34.70 28.13 -49.67
C ARG A 8 -34.04 26.83 -50.19
N PRO A 9 -33.14 26.89 -51.18
CA PRO A 9 -32.45 25.70 -51.65
C PRO A 9 -31.49 25.20 -50.57
N SER A 10 -31.66 23.93 -50.17
CA SER A 10 -30.70 23.21 -49.33
C SER A 10 -29.36 23.20 -50.06
N GLN A 11 -28.37 23.87 -49.48
CA GLN A 11 -27.01 23.94 -50.03
C GLN A 11 -26.47 22.51 -50.14
N ARG A 12 -26.06 22.12 -51.35
CA ARG A 12 -25.42 20.82 -51.59
C ARG A 12 -24.04 20.85 -50.96
N ILE A 13 -23.87 20.11 -49.86
CA ILE A 13 -22.58 19.96 -49.20
C ILE A 13 -21.65 19.25 -50.19
N SER A 14 -20.49 19.83 -50.45
CA SER A 14 -19.51 19.24 -51.36
C SER A 14 -18.96 17.94 -50.76
N PRO A 15 -18.78 16.84 -51.52
CA PRO A 15 -18.30 15.56 -50.98
C PRO A 15 -16.88 15.65 -50.36
N LYS A 16 -16.13 16.70 -50.69
CA LYS A 16 -14.83 17.01 -50.06
C LYS A 16 -14.99 17.58 -48.64
N GLN A 17 -16.09 18.29 -48.35
CA GLN A 17 -16.40 18.86 -47.04
C GLN A 17 -16.88 17.79 -46.06
N GLU A 18 -17.62 16.78 -46.53
CA GLU A 18 -18.05 15.66 -45.70
C GLU A 18 -16.86 14.88 -45.14
N ARG A 19 -15.86 14.58 -45.98
CA ARG A 19 -14.63 13.89 -45.53
C ARG A 19 -13.85 14.69 -44.50
N LEU A 20 -13.80 16.02 -44.63
CA LEU A 20 -13.15 16.89 -43.65
C LEU A 20 -13.94 16.93 -42.33
N PHE A 21 -15.26 17.01 -42.40
CA PHE A 21 -16.14 16.94 -41.23
C PHE A 21 -15.96 15.62 -40.47
N TYR A 22 -16.01 14.47 -41.15
CA TYR A 22 -15.78 13.18 -40.51
C TYR A 22 -14.37 13.06 -39.90
N ARG A 23 -13.34 13.63 -40.53
CA ARG A 23 -11.98 13.69 -39.94
C ARG A 23 -11.93 14.53 -38.66
N ILE A 24 -12.59 15.68 -38.65
CA ILE A 24 -12.66 16.56 -37.47
C ILE A 24 -13.44 15.87 -36.35
N VAL A 25 -14.57 15.24 -36.66
CA VAL A 25 -15.36 14.47 -35.68
C VAL A 25 -14.56 13.31 -35.11
N ALA A 26 -13.87 12.54 -35.97
CA ALA A 26 -13.00 11.45 -35.52
C ALA A 26 -11.85 11.95 -34.62
N PHE A 27 -11.25 13.09 -34.97
CA PHE A 27 -10.19 13.70 -34.17
C PHE A 27 -10.70 14.18 -32.80
N LEU A 28 -11.87 14.83 -32.76
CA LEU A 28 -12.51 15.25 -31.51
C LEU A 28 -12.90 14.04 -30.64
N ALA A 29 -13.42 12.97 -31.25
CA ALA A 29 -13.72 11.73 -30.53
C ALA A 29 -12.46 11.11 -29.92
N LEU A 30 -11.34 11.14 -30.65
CA LEU A 30 -10.07 10.62 -30.16
C LEU A 30 -9.52 11.46 -29.00
N ILE A 31 -9.63 12.80 -29.07
CA ILE A 31 -9.27 13.70 -27.96
C ILE A 31 -10.18 13.45 -26.75
N ALA A 32 -11.48 13.30 -26.95
CA ALA A 32 -12.42 13.01 -25.86
C ALA A 32 -12.12 11.66 -25.19
N LEU A 33 -11.77 10.64 -25.98
CA LEU A 33 -11.34 9.34 -25.46
C LEU A 33 -10.05 9.45 -24.64
N LEU A 34 -9.04 10.15 -25.18
CA LEU A 34 -7.80 10.43 -24.46
C LEU A 34 -8.06 11.22 -23.18
N TRP A 35 -8.96 12.20 -23.20
CA TRP A 35 -9.35 12.95 -22.01
C TRP A 35 -9.98 12.04 -20.95
N ILE A 36 -10.89 11.14 -21.32
CA ILE A 36 -11.51 10.19 -20.38
C ILE A 36 -10.46 9.24 -19.78
N VAL A 37 -9.51 8.77 -20.59
CA VAL A 37 -8.47 7.85 -20.12
C VAL A 37 -7.41 8.55 -19.26
N PHE A 38 -7.03 9.78 -19.63
CA PHE A 38 -5.94 10.53 -19.02
C PHE A 38 -6.41 11.58 -17.99
N ALA A 39 -7.72 11.77 -17.80
CA ALA A 39 -8.25 12.74 -16.86
C ALA A 39 -7.80 12.41 -15.43
N PRO A 40 -7.08 13.34 -14.76
CA PRO A 40 -6.61 13.15 -13.41
C PRO A 40 -7.81 13.11 -12.46
N GLY A 41 -8.12 11.94 -11.92
CA GLY A 41 -9.16 11.73 -10.90
C GLY A 41 -10.41 10.97 -11.38
N SER A 42 -10.71 10.96 -12.68
CA SER A 42 -11.90 10.29 -13.26
C SER A 42 -11.58 9.18 -14.24
N GLY A 43 -10.32 9.01 -14.66
CA GLY A 43 -9.90 7.89 -15.51
C GLY A 43 -9.91 6.55 -14.76
N LEU A 44 -10.25 5.47 -15.46
CA LEU A 44 -10.22 4.08 -14.94
C LEU A 44 -8.94 3.75 -14.18
N PHE A 45 -7.80 4.32 -14.59
CA PHE A 45 -6.50 4.13 -13.95
C PHE A 45 -6.47 4.63 -12.49
N GLY A 46 -7.17 5.74 -12.18
CA GLY A 46 -7.31 6.25 -10.82
C GLY A 46 -8.17 5.34 -9.93
N TYR A 47 -9.22 4.74 -10.51
CA TYR A 47 -10.05 3.76 -9.83
C TYR A 47 -9.28 2.48 -9.50
N TYR A 48 -8.49 1.95 -10.46
CA TYR A 48 -7.63 0.78 -10.21
C TYR A 48 -6.56 1.04 -9.15
N ARG A 49 -5.90 2.20 -9.18
CA ARG A 49 -4.93 2.58 -8.13
C ARG A 49 -5.60 2.69 -6.75
N SER A 50 -6.81 3.24 -6.70
CA SER A 50 -7.54 3.40 -5.44
C SER A 50 -7.98 2.05 -4.86
N ARG A 51 -8.47 1.14 -5.72
CA ARG A 51 -8.75 -0.26 -5.35
C ARG A 51 -7.52 -0.96 -4.80
N ALA A 52 -6.37 -0.85 -5.48
CA ALA A 52 -5.12 -1.47 -5.03
C ALA A 52 -4.63 -0.89 -3.69
N LYS A 53 -4.77 0.42 -3.48
CA LYS A 53 -4.45 1.07 -2.19
C LYS A 53 -5.35 0.56 -1.07
N LEU A 54 -6.66 0.44 -1.31
CA LEU A 54 -7.60 -0.08 -0.32
C LEU A 54 -7.26 -1.51 0.10
N THR A 55 -6.98 -2.39 -0.87
CA THR A 55 -6.61 -3.78 -0.56
C THR A 55 -5.30 -3.88 0.20
N ARG A 56 -4.28 -3.07 -0.16
CA ARG A 56 -3.02 -3.02 0.60
C ARG A 56 -3.26 -2.55 2.03
N LEU A 57 -3.99 -1.46 2.21
CA LEU A 57 -4.25 -0.89 3.53
C LEU A 57 -5.04 -1.85 4.42
N GLN A 58 -6.00 -2.58 3.85
CA GLN A 58 -6.74 -3.63 4.57
C GLN A 58 -5.83 -4.78 5.01
N ASN A 59 -4.93 -5.23 4.13
CA ASN A 59 -3.95 -6.25 4.49
C ASN A 59 -3.01 -5.76 5.60
N ASP A 60 -2.53 -4.53 5.51
CA ASP A 60 -1.65 -3.91 6.51
C ASP A 60 -2.35 -3.83 7.86
N VAL A 61 -3.62 -3.42 7.90
CA VAL A 61 -4.43 -3.41 9.13
C VAL A 61 -4.52 -4.82 9.73
N SER A 62 -4.86 -5.82 8.92
CA SER A 62 -4.99 -7.20 9.40
C SER A 62 -3.67 -7.76 9.95
N LEU A 63 -2.55 -7.41 9.33
CA LEU A 63 -1.22 -7.82 9.77
C LEU A 63 -0.86 -7.16 11.10
N LEU A 64 -1.07 -5.85 11.20
CA LEU A 64 -0.80 -5.07 12.41
C LEU A 64 -1.69 -5.52 13.58
N GLU A 65 -2.96 -5.83 13.34
CA GLU A 65 -3.85 -6.38 14.37
C GLU A 65 -3.34 -7.73 14.89
N LYS A 66 -2.89 -8.61 13.98
CA LYS A 66 -2.30 -9.89 14.35
C LYS A 66 -1.02 -9.71 15.16
N GLU A 67 -0.11 -8.84 14.73
CA GLU A 67 1.13 -8.56 15.44
C GLU A 67 0.84 -7.95 16.83
N ASN A 68 -0.10 -7.00 16.92
CA ASN A 68 -0.49 -6.37 18.16
C ASN A 68 -1.10 -7.39 19.15
N SER A 69 -1.95 -8.30 18.67
CA SER A 69 -2.51 -9.37 19.54
C SER A 69 -1.44 -10.34 20.04
N GLN A 70 -0.46 -10.68 19.20
CA GLN A 70 0.69 -11.51 19.60
C GLN A 70 1.55 -10.80 20.64
N LEU A 71 1.90 -9.53 20.39
CA LEU A 71 2.71 -8.72 21.31
C LEU A 71 2.00 -8.50 22.65
N ARG A 72 0.68 -8.31 22.65
CA ARG A 72 -0.11 -8.21 23.89
C ARG A 72 -0.06 -9.51 24.69
N THR A 73 -0.26 -10.64 24.02
CA THR A 73 -0.18 -11.96 24.66
C THR A 73 1.21 -12.21 25.25
N GLU A 74 2.26 -11.85 24.50
CA GLU A 74 3.64 -11.94 24.96
C GLU A 74 3.90 -11.03 26.17
N ASN A 75 3.42 -9.79 26.12
CA ASN A 75 3.53 -8.83 27.21
C ASN A 75 2.85 -9.35 28.48
N ASP A 76 1.63 -9.89 28.34
CA ASP A 76 0.89 -10.47 29.45
C ASP A 76 1.60 -11.67 30.07
N ARG A 77 2.21 -12.54 29.24
CA ARG A 77 3.03 -13.65 29.73
C ARG A 77 4.27 -13.16 30.45
N LEU A 78 4.99 -12.19 29.90
CA LEU A 78 6.19 -11.63 30.53
C LEU A 78 5.88 -10.97 31.88
N ARG A 79 4.69 -10.36 32.04
CA ARG A 79 4.30 -9.68 33.29
C ARG A 79 3.71 -10.62 34.33
N ASN A 80 2.89 -11.57 33.90
CA ASN A 80 2.07 -12.37 34.81
C ASN A 80 2.55 -13.82 34.97
N ASP A 81 3.47 -14.30 34.12
CA ASP A 81 4.07 -15.63 34.22
C ASP A 81 5.58 -15.53 34.59
N PRO A 82 5.92 -15.72 35.88
CA PRO A 82 7.29 -15.66 36.35
C PRO A 82 8.20 -16.72 35.73
N VAL A 83 7.65 -17.90 35.38
CA VAL A 83 8.42 -19.00 34.78
C VAL A 83 8.81 -18.64 33.35
N TYR A 84 7.85 -18.09 32.61
CA TYR A 84 8.09 -17.58 31.26
C TYR A 84 9.12 -16.45 31.24
N LEU A 85 9.00 -15.50 32.17
CA LEU A 85 9.96 -14.40 32.32
C LEU A 85 11.37 -14.90 32.67
N GLU A 86 11.49 -15.83 33.61
CA GLU A 86 12.78 -16.43 33.98
C GLU A 86 13.42 -17.17 32.81
N LYS A 87 12.62 -17.92 32.03
CA LYS A 87 13.10 -18.59 30.81
C LYS A 87 13.67 -17.58 29.81
N ILE A 88 12.93 -16.51 29.50
CA ILE A 88 13.40 -15.47 28.57
C ILE A 88 14.63 -14.74 29.10
N ALA A 89 14.69 -14.44 30.40
CA ALA A 89 15.84 -13.80 31.03
C ALA A 89 17.12 -14.65 30.90
N ARG A 90 17.01 -15.97 31.10
CA ARG A 90 18.13 -16.91 30.94
C ARG A 90 18.50 -17.15 29.46
N GLU A 91 17.52 -17.40 28.59
CA GLU A 91 17.77 -17.78 27.19
C GLU A 91 18.17 -16.59 26.30
N LYS A 92 17.46 -15.46 26.39
CA LYS A 92 17.72 -14.31 25.51
C LYS A 92 18.76 -13.34 26.05
N TYR A 93 18.85 -13.21 27.37
CA TYR A 93 19.70 -12.19 28.01
C TYR A 93 20.80 -12.77 28.90
N ASN A 94 20.86 -14.10 29.06
CA ASN A 94 21.83 -14.80 29.90
C ASN A 94 21.93 -14.23 31.32
N LEU A 95 20.80 -13.75 31.86
CA LEU A 95 20.69 -13.16 33.18
C LEU A 95 20.63 -14.25 34.26
N LEU A 96 21.18 -13.91 35.42
CA LEU A 96 21.28 -14.77 36.60
C LEU A 96 20.60 -14.09 37.77
N LYS A 97 20.05 -14.89 38.71
CA LYS A 97 19.61 -14.34 39.99
C LYS A 97 20.83 -13.84 40.77
N LYS A 98 20.63 -12.91 41.71
CA LYS A 98 21.72 -12.32 42.53
C LYS A 98 22.57 -13.35 43.26
N ASN A 99 22.03 -14.54 43.52
CA ASN A 99 22.67 -15.66 44.21
C ASN A 99 23.21 -16.75 43.27
N GLU A 100 23.18 -16.56 41.95
CA GLU A 100 23.66 -17.54 40.96
C GLU A 100 24.97 -17.08 40.30
N ARG A 101 25.85 -18.02 39.92
CA ARG A 101 27.13 -17.76 39.24
C ARG A 101 27.31 -18.69 38.05
N VAL A 102 27.76 -18.16 36.91
CA VAL A 102 28.11 -18.96 35.72
C VAL A 102 29.58 -19.35 35.78
N PHE A 103 29.85 -20.64 35.57
CA PHE A 103 31.20 -21.17 35.41
C PHE A 103 31.42 -21.49 33.92
N ASP A 104 32.30 -20.73 33.27
CA ASP A 104 32.72 -20.97 31.90
C ASP A 104 34.02 -21.78 31.90
N PHE A 105 33.91 -23.06 31.54
CA PHE A 105 35.06 -23.99 31.51
C PHE A 105 35.86 -23.92 30.20
N SER A 106 35.47 -23.07 29.25
CA SER A 106 36.20 -22.89 27.97
C SER A 106 37.45 -22.02 28.12
N LYS A 107 37.51 -21.16 29.15
CA LYS A 107 38.70 -20.36 29.46
C LYS A 107 39.61 -21.12 30.41
N GLY A 108 40.46 -21.96 29.82
CA GLY A 108 41.53 -22.64 30.54
C GLY A 108 42.43 -21.64 31.29
N LYS A 109 42.50 -21.84 32.61
CA LYS A 109 43.43 -21.29 33.62
C LYS A 109 43.10 -19.91 34.22
N PRO A 110 43.06 -19.79 35.55
CA PRO A 110 42.87 -18.53 36.24
C PRO A 110 44.08 -17.60 36.02
N LYS A 111 43.83 -16.36 35.62
CA LYS A 111 44.81 -15.28 35.77
C LYS A 111 44.96 -15.00 37.26
N THR A 112 45.99 -15.57 37.87
CA THR A 112 46.48 -15.19 39.20
C THR A 112 46.68 -13.69 39.22
N LEU A 113 45.91 -12.98 40.05
CA LEU A 113 46.11 -11.56 40.33
C LEU A 113 47.40 -11.44 41.15
N GLU A 114 48.50 -11.05 40.50
CA GLU A 114 49.69 -10.59 41.22
C GLU A 114 49.34 -9.31 41.99
N LYS A 115 49.39 -9.41 43.32
CA LYS A 115 49.55 -8.24 44.19
C LYS A 115 50.98 -7.73 44.03
N LYS A 116 51.13 -6.45 43.69
CA LYS A 116 52.28 -5.64 44.08
C LYS A 116 51.82 -4.23 44.42
#